data_AF-A0A7Z9QI63-F1
#
_entry.id   AF-A0A7Z9QI63-F1
#
_cell.length_a   1.000
_cell.length_b   1.000
_cell.length_c   1.000
_cell.angle_alpha   90.00
_cell.angle_beta   90.00
_cell.angle_gamma   90.00
#
_symmetry.space_group_name_H-M   'P 1'
#
loop_
_entity.id
_entity.type
_entity.pdbx_description
1 polymer ?
#
loop_
_entity_poly.entity_id
_entity_poly.type
_entity_poly.pdbx_seq_one_letter_code
_entity_poly.pdbx_strand_id
1 'polypeptide(L)'
;GFSCPADREKPWGTGHAILSAAGLINEPFIAINADDCYSREPFKILADFYANDQRSFVMVAYRLDNTLSSFGGVTRGVCEVIDNQLSSVIETDNVQKTESGVISDRDVELDGSEPVSVNMWGFTPVLFDYLKEMFVDFLEENGQELKSEFLIPSVVNDLIQAGRESVQVLRSNAGFTGVTYKEDKPFVMGEIQKLIAAGVYPYNLFGK
;
A
#
# COMPACT_ATOMS: atom_id res chain seq x y z
N GLY A 1 27.38 -14.09 1.84
CA GLY A 1 26.76 -12.98 1.09
C GLY A 1 25.97 -13.55 -0.07
N PHE A 2 25.00 -12.80 -0.58
CA PHE A 2 24.08 -13.25 -1.64
C PHE A 2 24.54 -12.76 -3.03
N SER A 3 24.06 -13.41 -4.09
CA SER A 3 24.27 -13.00 -5.48
C SER A 3 22.97 -13.18 -6.25
N CYS A 4 22.63 -12.21 -7.10
CA CYS A 4 21.44 -12.27 -7.92
C CYS A 4 21.54 -13.46 -8.89
N PRO A 5 20.51 -14.33 -9.01
CA PRO A 5 20.46 -15.34 -10.06
C PRO A 5 20.58 -14.69 -11.44
N ALA A 6 21.33 -15.34 -12.34
CA ALA A 6 21.65 -14.77 -13.66
C ALA A 6 20.39 -14.50 -14.51
N ASP A 7 19.39 -15.37 -14.40
CA ASP A 7 18.16 -15.32 -15.21
C ASP A 7 17.04 -14.52 -14.55
N ARG A 8 17.31 -13.88 -13.40
CA ARG A 8 16.29 -13.09 -12.71
C ARG A 8 16.18 -11.70 -13.32
N GLU A 9 15.04 -11.44 -13.96
CA GLU A 9 14.71 -10.13 -14.51
C GLU A 9 13.70 -9.35 -13.62
N LYS A 10 12.87 -10.06 -12.85
CA LYS A 10 11.83 -9.45 -12.01
C LYS A 10 12.46 -8.77 -10.79
N PRO A 11 12.10 -7.50 -10.50
CA PRO A 11 12.54 -6.83 -9.26
C PRO A 11 12.18 -7.64 -8.01
N TRP A 12 12.91 -7.41 -6.92
CA TRP A 12 12.69 -8.14 -5.65
C TRP A 12 11.44 -7.73 -4.89
N GLY A 13 10.69 -6.72 -5.33
CA GLY A 13 9.44 -6.30 -4.67
C GLY A 13 9.54 -5.00 -3.86
N THR A 14 8.41 -4.58 -3.30
CA THR A 14 8.23 -3.28 -2.62
C THR A 14 9.02 -3.15 -1.32
N GLY A 15 9.19 -4.24 -0.57
CA GLY A 15 10.03 -4.25 0.63
C GLY A 15 11.50 -3.96 0.31
N HIS A 16 12.03 -4.55 -0.77
CA HIS A 16 13.39 -4.27 -1.23
C HIS A 16 13.52 -2.85 -1.78
N ALA A 17 12.51 -2.34 -2.49
CA ALA A 17 12.48 -0.96 -2.97
C ALA A 17 12.59 0.04 -1.80
N ILE A 18 11.83 -0.16 -0.71
CA ILE A 18 11.94 0.68 0.50
C ILE A 18 13.33 0.51 1.12
N LEU A 19 13.82 -0.72 1.28
CA LEU A 19 15.14 -1.00 1.85
C LEU A 19 16.28 -0.27 1.11
N SER A 20 16.15 -0.04 -0.19
CA SER A 20 17.15 0.69 -0.97
C SER A 20 17.38 2.14 -0.52
N ALA A 21 16.44 2.73 0.24
CA ALA A 21 16.57 4.05 0.85
C ALA A 21 17.23 4.03 2.24
N ALA A 22 17.64 2.85 2.74
CA ALA A 22 18.29 2.73 4.04
C ALA A 22 19.56 3.61 4.11
N GLY A 23 19.71 4.34 5.20
CA GLY A 23 20.80 5.30 5.41
C GLY A 23 20.58 6.69 4.81
N LEU A 24 19.56 6.86 3.95
CA LEU A 24 19.15 8.18 3.44
C LEU A 24 18.03 8.81 4.29
N ILE A 25 17.20 7.98 4.91
CA ILE A 25 16.05 8.39 5.73
C ILE A 25 16.34 8.06 7.19
N ASN A 26 16.37 9.07 8.07
CA ASN A 26 16.71 8.93 9.49
C ASN A 26 15.58 9.42 10.42
N GLU A 27 14.42 9.71 9.85
CA GLU A 27 13.23 10.27 10.50
C GLU A 27 11.99 9.47 10.06
N PRO A 28 10.83 9.63 10.73
CA PRO A 28 9.60 9.03 10.26
C PRO A 28 9.26 9.46 8.83
N PHE A 29 8.77 8.52 8.04
CA PHE A 29 8.55 8.70 6.62
C PHE A 29 7.29 8.00 6.16
N ILE A 30 6.81 8.39 4.98
CA ILE A 30 5.64 7.79 4.34
C ILE A 30 6.09 7.11 3.05
N ALA A 31 5.73 5.84 2.89
CA ALA A 31 5.87 5.10 1.64
C ALA A 31 4.53 5.09 0.90
N ILE A 32 4.54 5.49 -0.38
CA ILE A 32 3.38 5.54 -1.28
C ILE A 32 3.75 4.99 -2.65
N ASN A 33 2.75 4.55 -3.42
CA ASN A 33 2.93 4.28 -4.84
C ASN A 33 3.14 5.58 -5.63
N ALA A 34 3.84 5.50 -6.76
CA ALA A 34 4.22 6.66 -7.56
C ALA A 34 3.12 7.11 -8.55
N ASP A 35 2.17 6.24 -8.86
CA ASP A 35 1.15 6.39 -9.90
C ASP A 35 -0.30 6.36 -9.39
N ASP A 36 -0.48 6.30 -8.06
CA ASP A 36 -1.79 6.37 -7.41
C ASP A 36 -2.12 7.77 -6.89
N CYS A 37 -3.39 8.15 -6.98
CA CYS A 37 -3.92 9.39 -6.44
C CYS A 37 -4.70 9.12 -5.14
N TYR A 38 -4.04 9.39 -4.02
CA TYR A 38 -4.54 9.16 -2.66
C TYR A 38 -5.49 10.24 -2.12
N SER A 39 -5.70 11.34 -2.86
CA SER A 39 -6.35 12.57 -2.37
C SER A 39 -5.59 13.29 -1.23
N ARG A 40 -5.93 14.55 -0.95
CA ARG A 40 -5.19 15.41 0.01
C ARG A 40 -5.31 14.99 1.47
N GLU A 41 -6.49 14.54 1.89
CA GLU A 41 -6.82 14.28 3.31
C GLU A 41 -5.91 13.20 3.93
N PRO A 42 -5.65 12.04 3.30
CA PRO A 42 -4.71 11.04 3.79
C PRO A 42 -3.30 11.56 4.06
N PHE A 43 -2.75 12.40 3.18
CA PHE A 43 -1.45 13.03 3.41
C PHE A 43 -1.46 13.92 4.65
N LYS A 44 -2.54 14.70 4.84
CA LYS A 44 -2.69 15.55 6.02
C LYS A 44 -2.79 14.71 7.30
N ILE A 45 -3.56 13.63 7.28
CA ILE A 45 -3.73 12.72 8.42
C ILE A 45 -2.37 12.16 8.86
N LEU A 46 -1.56 11.66 7.93
CA LEU A 46 -0.23 11.12 8.25
C LEU A 46 0.77 12.20 8.69
N ALA A 47 0.74 13.37 8.04
CA ALA A 47 1.60 14.49 8.43
C ALA A 47 1.28 14.98 9.85
N ASP A 48 -0.01 15.16 10.17
CA ASP A 48 -0.46 15.56 11.50
C ASP A 48 -0.12 14.48 12.55
N PHE A 49 -0.20 13.20 12.20
CA PHE A 49 0.19 12.09 13.07
C PHE A 49 1.65 12.19 13.51
N TYR A 50 2.58 12.33 12.56
CA TYR A 50 4.00 12.43 12.87
C TYR A 50 4.42 13.79 13.45
N ALA A 51 3.69 14.87 13.14
CA ALA A 51 3.91 16.19 13.73
C ALA A 51 3.60 16.21 15.24
N ASN A 52 2.75 15.32 15.73
CA ASN A 52 2.45 15.16 17.16
C ASN A 52 3.38 14.15 17.87
N ASP A 53 4.63 14.04 17.40
CA ASP A 53 5.69 13.18 17.93
C ASP A 53 5.33 11.70 18.10
N GLN A 54 4.34 11.21 17.34
CA GLN A 54 4.07 9.78 17.24
C GLN A 54 5.21 9.08 16.49
N ARG A 55 5.55 7.87 16.90
CA ARG A 55 6.68 7.08 16.36
C ARG A 55 6.32 5.61 16.08
N SER A 56 5.03 5.27 16.05
CA SER A 56 4.58 3.95 15.63
C SER A 56 4.43 3.86 14.12
N PHE A 57 4.33 2.62 13.63
CA PHE A 57 3.90 2.35 12.27
C PHE A 57 2.42 2.65 12.13
N VAL A 58 2.03 3.10 10.94
CA VAL A 58 0.67 3.53 10.65
C VAL A 58 0.32 3.21 9.20
N MET A 59 -0.94 3.02 8.91
CA MET A 59 -1.45 2.97 7.54
C MET A 59 -2.71 3.79 7.40
N VAL A 60 -2.98 4.28 6.19
CA VAL A 60 -4.31 4.80 5.86
C VAL A 60 -5.09 3.70 5.13
N ALA A 61 -6.14 3.20 5.78
CA ALA A 61 -7.04 2.24 5.16
C ALA A 61 -8.11 2.96 4.32
N TYR A 62 -8.36 2.41 3.15
CA TYR A 62 -9.49 2.78 2.30
C TYR A 62 -10.56 1.70 2.38
N ARG A 63 -11.78 2.03 1.96
CA ARG A 63 -12.86 1.06 1.86
C ARG A 63 -12.75 0.33 0.52
N LEU A 64 -12.85 -1.01 0.53
CA LEU A 64 -12.58 -1.85 -0.64
C LEU A 64 -13.35 -1.39 -1.90
N ASP A 65 -14.65 -1.18 -1.78
CA ASP A 65 -15.55 -0.78 -2.86
C ASP A 65 -15.14 0.51 -3.59
N ASN A 66 -14.47 1.43 -2.90
CA ASN A 66 -13.97 2.69 -3.43
C ASN A 66 -12.64 2.53 -4.17
N THR A 67 -12.08 1.32 -4.21
CA THR A 67 -10.80 1.04 -4.85
C THR A 67 -10.93 0.07 -6.03
N LEU A 68 -12.12 -0.42 -6.36
CA LEU A 68 -12.30 -1.41 -7.44
C LEU A 68 -12.35 -0.75 -8.82
N SER A 69 -11.85 -1.46 -9.84
CA SER A 69 -12.04 -1.07 -11.25
C SER A 69 -13.34 -1.67 -11.79
N SER A 70 -13.95 -0.99 -12.77
CA SER A 70 -15.08 -1.53 -13.55
C SER A 70 -14.65 -2.42 -14.71
N PHE A 71 -13.33 -2.54 -14.98
CA PHE A 71 -12.81 -3.24 -16.16
C PHE A 71 -12.14 -4.59 -15.85
N GLY A 72 -12.02 -4.97 -14.57
CA GLY A 72 -11.51 -6.27 -14.17
C GLY A 72 -11.00 -6.32 -12.74
N GLY A 73 -10.32 -7.42 -12.40
CA GLY A 73 -9.74 -7.67 -11.09
C GLY A 73 -8.62 -6.74 -10.71
N VAL A 74 -8.55 -6.41 -9.43
CA VAL A 74 -7.47 -5.64 -8.82
C VAL A 74 -6.84 -6.43 -7.68
N THR A 75 -5.58 -6.19 -7.37
CA THR A 75 -4.92 -6.73 -6.16
C THR A 75 -5.05 -5.74 -5.01
N ARG A 76 -5.51 -6.18 -3.84
CA ARG A 76 -5.66 -5.33 -2.65
C ARG A 76 -5.14 -6.04 -1.40
N GLY A 77 -4.49 -5.29 -0.51
CA GLY A 77 -4.17 -5.79 0.82
C GLY A 77 -5.40 -5.74 1.71
N VAL A 78 -6.18 -6.83 1.77
CA VAL A 78 -7.38 -6.91 2.62
C VAL A 78 -6.96 -6.97 4.08
N CYS A 79 -7.48 -6.04 4.88
CA CYS A 79 -7.06 -5.84 6.26
C CYS A 79 -8.11 -6.35 7.25
N GLU A 80 -7.65 -6.95 8.35
CA GLU A 80 -8.45 -7.13 9.56
C GLU A 80 -8.01 -6.10 10.59
N VAL A 81 -8.98 -5.42 11.21
CA VAL A 81 -8.72 -4.30 12.12
C VAL A 81 -9.47 -4.51 13.43
N ILE A 82 -8.74 -4.47 14.54
CA ILE A 82 -9.26 -4.60 15.92
C ILE A 82 -8.80 -3.37 16.70
N ASP A 83 -9.74 -2.63 17.30
CA ASP A 83 -9.44 -1.43 18.10
C ASP A 83 -8.53 -0.39 17.41
N ASN A 84 -8.75 -0.16 16.11
CA ASN A 84 -7.92 0.71 15.24
C ASN A 84 -6.46 0.26 15.10
N GLN A 85 -6.14 -0.99 15.42
CA GLN A 85 -4.87 -1.63 15.14
C GLN A 85 -5.05 -2.64 14.01
N LEU A 86 -4.05 -2.72 13.14
CA LEU A 86 -4.01 -3.73 12.09
C LEU A 86 -3.71 -5.08 12.74
N SER A 87 -4.64 -6.02 12.59
CA SER A 87 -4.50 -7.39 13.09
C SER A 87 -3.85 -8.27 12.03
N SER A 88 -4.22 -8.09 10.76
CA SER A 88 -3.63 -8.80 9.62
C SER A 88 -3.80 -7.99 8.35
N VAL A 89 -2.90 -8.19 7.38
CA VAL A 89 -3.04 -7.67 6.01
C VAL A 89 -2.60 -8.74 5.04
N ILE A 90 -3.49 -9.14 4.14
CA ILE A 90 -3.25 -10.23 3.19
C ILE A 90 -3.49 -9.71 1.78
N GLU A 91 -2.46 -9.76 0.93
CA GLU A 91 -2.64 -9.48 -0.49
C GLU A 91 -3.61 -10.49 -1.10
N THR A 92 -4.64 -9.94 -1.71
CA THR A 92 -5.73 -10.68 -2.32
C THR A 92 -5.83 -10.25 -3.78
N ASP A 93 -5.59 -11.20 -4.67
CA ASP A 93 -5.64 -10.98 -6.10
C ASP A 93 -7.07 -11.04 -6.65
N ASN A 94 -7.21 -10.45 -7.84
CA ASN A 94 -8.40 -10.55 -8.67
C ASN A 94 -9.70 -10.12 -7.96
N VAL A 95 -9.61 -9.12 -7.09
CA VAL A 95 -10.77 -8.58 -6.37
C VAL A 95 -11.65 -7.80 -7.34
N GLN A 96 -12.93 -8.16 -7.47
CA GLN A 96 -13.85 -7.62 -8.46
C GLN A 96 -15.23 -7.35 -7.88
N LYS A 97 -15.84 -6.25 -8.32
CA LYS A 97 -17.25 -6.00 -8.08
C LYS A 97 -18.09 -6.73 -9.13
N THR A 98 -19.08 -7.51 -8.69
CA THR A 98 -20.04 -8.19 -9.55
C THR A 98 -21.46 -7.73 -9.20
N GLU A 99 -22.46 -8.22 -9.94
CA GLU A 99 -23.88 -7.97 -9.62
C GLU A 99 -24.29 -8.58 -8.26
N SER A 100 -23.58 -9.62 -7.81
CA SER A 100 -23.92 -10.39 -6.61
C SER A 100 -23.07 -10.04 -5.38
N GLY A 101 -22.11 -9.11 -5.48
CA GLY A 101 -21.22 -8.75 -4.39
C GLY A 101 -19.79 -8.48 -4.84
N VAL A 102 -18.82 -8.78 -3.97
CA VAL A 102 -17.39 -8.72 -4.30
C VAL A 102 -16.82 -10.15 -4.33
N ILE A 103 -16.08 -10.48 -5.38
CA ILE A 103 -15.37 -11.76 -5.51
C ILE A 103 -13.87 -11.53 -5.48
N SER A 104 -13.10 -12.56 -5.15
CA SER A 104 -11.64 -12.56 -5.23
C SER A 104 -11.09 -13.96 -5.45
N ASP A 105 -9.79 -14.10 -5.69
CA ASP A 105 -9.12 -15.41 -5.77
C ASP A 105 -8.91 -16.06 -4.40
N ARG A 106 -9.21 -15.34 -3.31
CA ARG A 106 -9.20 -15.87 -1.95
C ARG A 106 -10.59 -16.32 -1.54
N ASP A 107 -10.66 -17.46 -0.85
CA ASP A 107 -11.90 -18.03 -0.28
C ASP A 107 -12.34 -17.26 0.98
N VAL A 108 -12.69 -15.99 0.79
CA VAL A 108 -13.25 -15.09 1.82
C VAL A 108 -14.44 -14.34 1.27
N GLU A 109 -15.48 -14.21 2.07
CA GLU A 109 -16.63 -13.37 1.73
C GLU A 109 -16.27 -11.90 1.88
N LEU A 110 -16.50 -11.12 0.83
CA LEU A 110 -16.26 -9.68 0.79
C LEU A 110 -17.56 -8.97 0.40
N ASP A 111 -17.94 -7.94 1.15
CA ASP A 111 -19.10 -7.09 0.86
C ASP A 111 -18.71 -5.71 0.30
N GLY A 112 -17.41 -5.40 0.28
CA GLY A 112 -16.85 -4.15 -0.21
C GLY A 112 -16.62 -3.10 0.87
N SER A 113 -17.08 -3.33 2.11
CA SER A 113 -16.86 -2.43 3.24
C SER A 113 -15.52 -2.66 3.94
N GLU A 114 -14.80 -3.72 3.57
CA GLU A 114 -13.55 -4.11 4.19
C GLU A 114 -12.50 -2.99 4.11
N PRO A 115 -11.72 -2.76 5.17
CA PRO A 115 -10.56 -1.90 5.09
C PRO A 115 -9.50 -2.55 4.21
N VAL A 116 -8.91 -1.79 3.31
CA VAL A 116 -7.83 -2.24 2.43
C VAL A 116 -6.64 -1.31 2.45
N SER A 117 -5.45 -1.90 2.31
CA SER A 117 -4.23 -1.19 1.98
C SER A 117 -4.10 -1.04 0.47
N VAL A 118 -3.78 0.18 0.05
CA VAL A 118 -3.35 0.57 -1.30
C VAL A 118 -1.93 1.14 -1.26
N ASN A 119 -1.09 0.59 -0.37
CA ASN A 119 0.30 0.99 -0.15
C ASN A 119 0.51 2.43 0.30
N MET A 120 -0.35 2.94 1.20
CA MET A 120 -0.09 4.20 1.92
C MET A 120 0.28 3.92 3.37
N TRP A 121 1.58 3.80 3.62
CA TRP A 121 2.15 3.40 4.90
C TRP A 121 3.01 4.52 5.50
N GLY A 122 2.92 4.71 6.81
CA GLY A 122 3.86 5.50 7.58
C GLY A 122 4.72 4.60 8.44
N PHE A 123 6.03 4.86 8.44
CA PHE A 123 7.03 4.08 9.16
C PHE A 123 8.00 4.96 9.93
N THR A 124 8.77 4.32 10.81
CA THR A 124 9.96 4.90 11.42
C THR A 124 11.22 4.16 10.97
N PRO A 125 12.42 4.74 11.15
CA PRO A 125 13.66 4.15 10.63
C PRO A 125 13.96 2.72 11.10
N VAL A 126 13.36 2.26 12.21
CA VAL A 126 13.49 0.86 12.68
C VAL A 126 13.03 -0.15 11.63
N LEU A 127 12.12 0.24 10.72
CA LEU A 127 11.70 -0.59 9.59
C LEU A 127 12.90 -1.08 8.78
N PHE A 128 13.93 -0.25 8.57
CA PHE A 128 15.07 -0.64 7.75
C PHE A 128 15.86 -1.79 8.37
N ASP A 129 15.86 -1.93 9.69
CA ASP A 129 16.55 -3.04 10.35
C ASP A 129 15.74 -4.33 10.21
N TYR A 130 14.41 -4.26 10.33
CA TYR A 130 13.53 -5.40 10.01
C TYR A 130 13.64 -5.82 8.54
N LEU A 131 13.62 -4.87 7.61
CA LEU A 131 13.74 -5.16 6.18
C LEU A 131 15.08 -5.82 5.85
N LYS A 132 16.19 -5.42 6.48
CA LYS A 132 17.49 -6.07 6.27
C LYS A 132 17.48 -7.52 6.75
N GLU A 133 16.99 -7.75 7.98
CA GLU A 133 16.89 -9.08 8.58
C GLU A 133 16.00 -9.99 7.72
N MET A 134 14.77 -9.57 7.48
CA MET A 134 13.78 -10.38 6.76
C MET A 134 14.10 -10.55 5.27
N PHE A 135 14.84 -9.61 4.66
CA PHE A 135 15.29 -9.78 3.27
C PHE A 135 16.39 -10.84 3.16
N VAL A 136 17.24 -10.99 4.19
CA VAL A 136 18.20 -12.10 4.23
C VAL A 136 17.45 -13.43 4.27
N ASP A 137 16.49 -13.58 5.18
CA ASP A 137 15.68 -14.80 5.29
C ASP A 137 14.93 -15.09 3.97
N PHE A 138 14.32 -14.07 3.37
CA PHE A 138 13.65 -14.20 2.08
C PHE A 138 14.60 -14.67 0.96
N LEU A 139 15.84 -14.19 0.92
CA LEU A 139 16.82 -14.61 -0.10
C LEU A 139 17.32 -16.04 0.14
N GLU A 140 17.40 -16.50 1.39
CA GLU A 140 17.75 -17.89 1.72
C GLU A 140 16.65 -18.87 1.28
N GLU A 141 15.39 -18.51 1.52
CA GLU A 141 14.24 -19.36 1.20
C GLU A 141 13.84 -19.30 -0.27
N ASN A 142 13.73 -18.09 -0.83
CA ASN A 142 13.07 -17.82 -2.11
C ASN A 142 13.97 -17.13 -3.13
N GLY A 143 15.25 -16.89 -2.81
CA GLY A 143 16.16 -16.11 -3.64
C GLY A 143 16.56 -16.78 -4.97
N GLN A 144 16.29 -18.08 -5.14
CA GLN A 144 16.51 -18.76 -6.43
C GLN A 144 15.25 -18.78 -7.31
N GLU A 145 14.08 -18.44 -6.75
CA GLU A 145 12.85 -18.36 -7.53
C GLU A 145 12.84 -17.08 -8.36
N LEU A 146 12.68 -17.21 -9.68
CA LEU A 146 12.83 -16.07 -10.59
C LEU A 146 11.72 -15.00 -10.47
N LYS A 147 10.60 -15.35 -9.82
CA LYS A 147 9.39 -14.51 -9.72
C LYS A 147 8.95 -14.19 -8.29
N SER A 148 9.64 -14.71 -7.27
CA SER A 148 9.36 -14.44 -5.86
C SER A 148 9.47 -12.95 -5.56
N GLU A 149 8.65 -12.42 -4.66
CA GLU A 149 8.68 -10.99 -4.31
C GLU A 149 8.66 -10.79 -2.80
N PHE A 150 9.46 -9.83 -2.34
CA PHE A 150 9.55 -9.36 -0.97
C PHE A 150 8.68 -8.12 -0.84
N LEU A 151 7.47 -8.30 -0.34
CA LEU A 151 6.40 -7.31 -0.36
C LEU A 151 6.19 -6.67 1.01
N ILE A 152 5.95 -5.35 1.03
CA ILE A 152 5.75 -4.62 2.28
C ILE A 152 4.54 -5.11 3.11
N PRO A 153 3.38 -5.51 2.53
CA PRO A 153 2.27 -6.03 3.32
C PRO A 153 2.64 -7.33 4.05
N SER A 154 3.36 -8.25 3.38
CA SER A 154 3.84 -9.48 3.99
C SER A 154 4.78 -9.21 5.16
N VAL A 155 5.75 -8.32 4.97
CA VAL A 155 6.67 -7.90 6.04
C VAL A 155 5.92 -7.34 7.25
N VAL A 156 4.99 -6.41 7.02
CA VAL A 156 4.20 -5.81 8.09
C VAL A 156 3.35 -6.85 8.80
N ASN A 157 2.71 -7.76 8.06
CA ASN A 157 1.92 -8.82 8.63
C ASN A 157 2.75 -9.72 9.54
N ASP A 158 3.93 -10.16 9.10
CA ASP A 158 4.81 -11.02 9.90
C ASP A 158 5.31 -10.33 11.18
N LEU A 159 5.62 -9.03 11.11
CA LEU A 159 5.98 -8.24 12.30
C LEU A 159 4.84 -8.16 13.31
N ILE A 160 3.60 -8.00 12.85
CA ILE A 160 2.40 -8.00 13.70
C ILE A 160 2.20 -9.40 14.32
N GLN A 161 2.23 -10.46 13.51
CA GLN A 161 2.02 -11.83 14.00
C GLN A 161 3.10 -12.26 15.01
N ALA A 162 4.34 -11.80 14.82
CA ALA A 162 5.44 -12.03 15.75
C ALA A 162 5.40 -11.14 17.00
N GLY A 163 4.46 -10.18 17.09
CA GLY A 163 4.37 -9.22 18.19
C GLY A 163 5.54 -8.26 18.28
N ARG A 164 6.27 -8.05 17.16
CA ARG A 164 7.45 -7.18 17.08
C ARG A 164 7.08 -5.72 16.90
N GLU A 165 5.98 -5.46 16.17
CA GLU A 165 5.47 -4.11 15.91
C GLU A 165 3.95 -4.08 15.96
N SER A 166 3.41 -2.89 16.25
CA SER A 166 1.99 -2.59 16.08
C SER A 166 1.79 -1.55 15.01
N VAL A 167 0.72 -1.70 14.22
CA VAL A 167 0.39 -0.76 13.15
C VAL A 167 -0.97 -0.15 13.42
N GLN A 168 -0.99 1.17 13.63
CA GLN A 168 -2.22 1.90 13.78
C GLN A 168 -2.90 2.10 12.42
N VAL A 169 -4.22 1.88 12.38
CA VAL A 169 -5.02 2.09 11.17
C VAL A 169 -5.74 3.43 11.27
N LEU A 170 -5.35 4.36 10.42
CA LEU A 170 -6.05 5.63 10.23
C LEU A 170 -7.07 5.46 9.09
N ARG A 171 -8.23 6.09 9.26
CA ARG A 171 -9.31 6.01 8.28
C ARG A 171 -9.44 7.36 7.57
N SER A 172 -9.68 7.30 6.28
CA SER A 172 -10.01 8.45 5.45
C SER A 172 -11.30 8.18 4.68
N ASN A 173 -12.13 9.20 4.51
CA ASN A 173 -13.28 9.14 3.61
C ASN A 173 -12.93 9.65 2.21
N ALA A 174 -11.67 10.04 1.99
CA ALA A 174 -11.22 10.52 0.70
C ALA A 174 -11.24 9.43 -0.36
N GLY A 175 -11.51 9.83 -1.60
CA GLY A 175 -11.44 8.93 -2.74
C GLY A 175 -10.01 8.46 -3.01
N PHE A 176 -9.91 7.24 -3.50
CA PHE A 176 -8.70 6.71 -4.13
C PHE A 176 -8.96 6.63 -5.64
N THR A 177 -8.00 7.06 -6.44
CA THR A 177 -8.07 6.90 -7.90
C THR A 177 -6.72 6.42 -8.42
N GLY A 178 -6.74 5.33 -9.18
CA GLY A 178 -5.58 4.76 -9.83
C GLY A 178 -5.97 4.23 -11.21
N VAL A 179 -5.01 4.11 -12.11
CA VAL A 179 -5.23 3.52 -13.44
C VAL A 179 -4.73 2.08 -13.38
N THR A 180 -5.64 1.11 -13.17
CA THR A 180 -5.25 -0.31 -13.19
C THR A 180 -5.31 -0.83 -14.63
N TYR A 181 -6.39 -0.50 -15.33
CA TYR A 181 -6.61 -0.82 -16.74
C TYR A 181 -6.48 0.44 -17.58
N LYS A 182 -6.09 0.28 -18.85
CA LYS A 182 -5.99 1.42 -19.79
C LYS A 182 -7.33 2.16 -19.89
N GLU A 183 -8.42 1.42 -19.75
CA GLU A 183 -9.81 1.85 -19.77
C GLU A 183 -10.21 2.69 -18.55
N ASP A 184 -9.49 2.62 -17.42
CA ASP A 184 -9.72 3.49 -16.25
C ASP A 184 -9.36 4.96 -16.54
N LYS A 185 -8.51 5.22 -17.53
CA LYS A 185 -7.94 6.55 -17.78
C LYS A 185 -8.99 7.66 -17.95
N PRO A 186 -10.06 7.53 -18.76
CA PRO A 186 -11.06 8.58 -18.91
C PRO A 186 -11.77 8.90 -17.59
N PHE A 187 -12.02 7.89 -16.76
CA PHE A 187 -12.62 8.06 -15.44
C PHE A 187 -11.69 8.87 -14.52
N VAL A 188 -10.41 8.46 -14.40
CA VAL A 188 -9.42 9.16 -13.57
C VAL A 188 -9.22 10.61 -14.03
N MET A 189 -9.14 10.84 -15.34
CA MET A 189 -9.08 12.20 -15.90
C MET A 189 -10.31 13.03 -15.50
N GLY A 190 -11.50 12.45 -15.52
CA GLY A 190 -12.74 13.09 -15.08
C GLY A 190 -12.70 13.48 -13.60
N GLU A 191 -12.25 12.59 -12.72
CA GLU A 191 -12.11 12.87 -11.29
C GLU A 191 -11.13 14.00 -11.01
N ILE A 192 -9.97 14.01 -11.68
CA ILE A 192 -9.00 15.12 -11.55
C ILE A 192 -9.61 16.44 -12.03
N GLN A 193 -10.36 16.45 -13.14
CA GLN A 193 -10.99 17.67 -13.63
C GLN A 193 -12.06 18.20 -12.67
N LYS A 194 -12.81 17.33 -11.99
CA LYS A 194 -13.74 17.76 -10.93
C LYS A 194 -13.02 18.46 -9.80
N LEU A 195 -11.86 17.95 -9.37
CA LEU A 195 -11.06 18.55 -8.31
C LEU A 195 -10.50 19.93 -8.71
N ILE A 196 -10.08 20.09 -9.96
CA ILE A 196 -9.64 21.39 -10.51
C ILE A 196 -10.82 22.37 -10.59
N ALA A 197 -11.96 21.93 -11.13
CA ALA A 197 -13.16 22.77 -11.25
C ALA A 197 -13.71 23.22 -9.89
N ALA A 198 -13.57 22.38 -8.86
CA ALA A 198 -13.91 22.68 -7.47
C ALA A 198 -12.86 23.57 -6.75
N GLY A 199 -11.76 23.94 -7.41
CA GLY A 199 -10.70 24.78 -6.85
C GLY A 199 -9.83 24.08 -5.79
N VAL A 200 -9.90 22.74 -5.69
CA VAL A 200 -9.09 21.96 -4.75
C VAL A 200 -7.62 21.98 -5.18
N TYR A 201 -7.35 21.93 -6.48
CA TYR A 201 -6.02 22.02 -7.08
C TYR A 201 -5.99 23.08 -8.18
N PRO A 202 -4.84 23.76 -8.39
CA PRO A 202 -4.65 24.59 -9.56
C PRO A 202 -4.58 23.72 -10.83
N TYR A 203 -4.89 24.33 -11.98
CA TYR A 203 -4.77 23.64 -13.28
C TYR A 203 -3.33 23.18 -13.57
N ASN A 204 -2.33 23.97 -13.13
CA ASN A 204 -0.92 23.60 -13.24
C ASN A 204 -0.30 23.47 -11.84
N LEU A 205 0.11 22.26 -11.48
CA LEU A 205 0.71 21.95 -10.18
C LEU A 205 2.19 22.35 -10.12
N PHE A 206 2.93 22.12 -11.20
CA PHE A 206 4.35 22.35 -11.28
C PHE A 206 4.58 23.39 -12.38
N GLY A 207 5.05 24.58 -12.02
CA GLY A 207 5.29 25.66 -12.97
C GLY A 207 6.01 25.16 -14.23
N LYS A 208 5.54 25.61 -15.39
CA LYS A 208 6.32 25.61 -16.63
C LYS A 208 6.63 27.06 -16.98
#